data_AF-A0A7C4UA95-F1
#
_entry.id   AF-A0A7C4UA95-F1
#
_cell.length_a   1.000
_cell.length_b   1.000
_cell.length_c   1.000
_cell.angle_alpha   90.00
_cell.angle_beta   90.00
_cell.angle_gamma   90.00
#
_symmetry.space_group_name_H-M   'P 1'
#
loop_
_entity.id
_entity.type
_entity.pdbx_description
1 polymer ?
#
loop_
_entity_poly.entity_id
_entity_poly.type
_entity_poly.pdbx_seq_one_letter_code
_entity_poly.pdbx_strand_id
1 'polypeptide(L)'
;MKHTVRWLCLALVPLSIVGGCKSASYGQRGTLLGALGGGGIGALVGHATGHTAAGAAIGTGVGALTGAAVGTALDDIEARNRAEIAAQLGRPVAQGAATTTEVLDMTRAGVDPRLIINYVNNSGMSQPITAQDVIYLHEQGVHTDVIQAMQNPRVPQAPPEVVRVVPPRQTVIIEEDPWWPHYYPHYHFSYGYGCH
;
A
#
# COMPACT_ATOMS: atom_id res chain seq x y z
N MET A 1 -22.25 34.72 -2.67
CA MET A 1 -21.71 34.04 -1.46
C MET A 1 -22.26 32.62 -1.24
N LYS A 2 -23.51 32.31 -1.64
CA LYS A 2 -24.11 30.96 -1.47
C LYS A 2 -23.54 29.89 -2.43
N HIS A 3 -23.14 30.31 -3.63
CA HIS A 3 -22.66 29.40 -4.68
C HIS A 3 -21.19 29.00 -4.49
N THR A 4 -20.35 29.87 -3.91
CA THR A 4 -18.94 29.56 -3.64
C THR A 4 -18.77 28.47 -2.58
N VAL A 5 -19.64 28.43 -1.56
CA VAL A 5 -19.66 27.38 -0.53
C VAL A 5 -20.13 26.04 -1.11
N ARG A 6 -21.08 26.05 -2.05
CA ARG A 6 -21.57 24.82 -2.71
C ARG A 6 -20.51 24.17 -3.62
N TRP A 7 -19.67 24.98 -4.26
CA TRP A 7 -18.51 24.50 -5.03
C TRP A 7 -17.36 24.04 -4.14
N LEU A 8 -17.16 24.68 -2.98
CA LEU A 8 -16.16 24.27 -2.00
C LEU A 8 -16.47 22.91 -1.36
N CYS A 9 -17.75 22.64 -1.05
CA CYS A 9 -18.19 21.35 -0.50
C CYS A 9 -18.12 20.21 -1.51
N LEU A 10 -18.40 20.46 -2.80
CA LEU A 10 -18.33 19.41 -3.84
C LEU A 10 -16.88 18.98 -4.15
N ALA A 11 -15.92 19.88 -3.97
CA ALA A 11 -14.49 19.60 -4.14
C ALA A 11 -13.85 18.91 -2.92
N LEU A 12 -14.47 19.00 -1.73
CA LEU A 12 -13.92 18.42 -0.48
C LEU A 12 -14.31 16.95 -0.27
N VAL A 13 -15.40 16.49 -0.89
CA VAL A 13 -15.93 15.12 -0.73
C VAL A 13 -15.11 14.00 -1.40
N PRO A 14 -14.43 14.17 -2.56
CA PRO A 14 -13.61 13.10 -3.11
C PRO A 14 -12.30 12.89 -2.33
N LEU A 15 -11.87 13.86 -1.51
CA LEU A 15 -10.64 13.75 -0.72
C LEU A 15 -10.78 12.80 0.48
N SER A 16 -12.01 12.59 0.96
CA SER A 16 -12.31 11.73 2.12
C SER A 16 -12.30 10.23 1.81
N ILE A 17 -12.28 9.82 0.54
CA ILE A 17 -12.29 8.39 0.14
C ILE A 17 -10.87 7.82 0.02
N VAL A 18 -9.83 8.67 0.08
CA VAL A 18 -8.42 8.22 0.15
C VAL A 18 -7.99 7.89 1.59
N GLY A 19 -8.94 7.83 2.53
CA GLY A 19 -8.74 7.42 3.92
C GLY A 19 -8.56 5.91 4.07
N GLY A 20 -7.46 5.38 3.56
CA GLY A 20 -7.07 3.98 3.70
C GLY A 20 -5.61 3.84 4.15
N CYS A 21 -5.21 4.54 5.22
CA CYS A 21 -3.90 4.37 5.86
C CYS A 21 -3.84 3.05 6.64
N LYS A 22 -3.81 1.93 5.90
CA LYS A 22 -3.50 0.61 6.42
C LYS A 22 -2.73 -0.08 5.29
N SER A 23 -1.40 0.02 5.34
CA SER A 23 -0.45 -0.64 4.40
C SER A 23 -1.05 -0.91 3.01
N ALA A 24 -1.11 0.10 2.13
CA ALA A 24 -1.77 -0.03 0.83
C ALA A 24 -1.27 -1.28 0.08
N SER A 25 -2.16 -2.27 -0.09
CA SER A 25 -1.85 -3.55 -0.69
C SER A 25 -1.48 -3.37 -2.18
N TYR A 26 -0.75 -4.32 -2.75
CA TYR A 26 -0.44 -4.29 -4.19
C TYR A 26 -1.71 -4.31 -5.03
N GLY A 27 -2.79 -4.94 -4.54
CA GLY A 27 -4.15 -4.79 -5.08
C GLY A 27 -4.56 -3.33 -5.22
N GLN A 28 -4.51 -2.56 -4.15
CA GLN A 28 -4.95 -1.16 -4.15
C GLN A 28 -4.03 -0.24 -4.99
N ARG A 29 -2.72 -0.49 -4.95
CA ARG A 29 -1.74 0.21 -5.81
C ARG A 29 -1.93 -0.15 -7.28
N GLY A 30 -2.19 -1.41 -7.59
CA GLY A 30 -2.51 -1.91 -8.92
C GLY A 30 -3.80 -1.29 -9.45
N THR A 31 -4.85 -1.22 -8.63
CA THR A 31 -6.10 -0.52 -8.96
C THR A 31 -5.82 0.95 -9.28
N LEU A 32 -5.03 1.64 -8.45
CA LEU A 32 -4.75 3.06 -8.65
C LEU A 32 -3.90 3.31 -9.90
N LEU A 33 -2.79 2.59 -10.06
CA LEU A 33 -1.91 2.72 -11.22
C LEU A 33 -2.60 2.29 -12.51
N GLY A 34 -3.38 1.21 -12.46
CA GLY A 34 -4.20 0.74 -13.57
C GLY A 34 -5.31 1.73 -13.92
N ALA A 35 -5.98 2.32 -12.94
CA ALA A 35 -6.98 3.36 -13.16
C ALA A 35 -6.37 4.61 -13.80
N LEU A 36 -5.25 5.10 -13.28
CA LEU A 36 -4.58 6.30 -13.79
C LEU A 36 -3.99 6.05 -15.20
N GLY A 37 -3.32 4.93 -15.40
CA GLY A 37 -2.75 4.55 -16.70
C GLY A 37 -3.83 4.27 -17.74
N GLY A 38 -4.82 3.45 -17.40
CA GLY A 38 -5.94 3.12 -18.29
C GLY A 38 -6.82 4.33 -18.60
N GLY A 39 -7.05 5.19 -17.60
CA GLY A 39 -7.78 6.44 -17.76
C GLY A 39 -7.08 7.45 -18.66
N GLY A 40 -5.76 7.59 -18.51
CA GLY A 40 -4.95 8.46 -19.37
C GLY A 40 -4.97 8.01 -20.84
N ILE A 41 -4.76 6.71 -21.09
CA ILE A 41 -4.79 6.14 -22.45
C ILE A 41 -6.20 6.22 -23.03
N GLY A 42 -7.21 5.86 -22.23
CA GLY A 42 -8.62 5.94 -22.63
C GLY A 42 -9.07 7.37 -22.94
N ALA A 43 -8.56 8.37 -22.22
CA ALA A 43 -8.82 9.77 -22.50
C ALA A 43 -8.24 10.20 -23.86
N LEU A 44 -7.01 9.78 -24.20
CA LEU A 44 -6.37 10.10 -25.47
C LEU A 44 -7.13 9.49 -26.66
N VAL A 45 -7.54 8.22 -26.56
CA VAL A 45 -8.34 7.55 -27.60
C VAL A 45 -9.75 8.15 -27.69
N GLY A 46 -10.35 8.45 -26.54
CA GLY A 46 -11.63 9.17 -26.47
C GLY A 46 -11.53 10.56 -27.10
N HIS A 47 -10.40 11.25 -26.96
CA HIS A 47 -10.18 12.57 -27.55
C HIS A 47 -10.20 12.53 -29.08
N ALA A 48 -9.61 11.49 -29.69
CA ALA A 48 -9.63 11.30 -31.14
C ALA A 48 -11.04 11.06 -31.71
N THR A 49 -11.98 10.58 -30.89
CA THR A 49 -13.37 10.29 -31.28
C THR A 49 -14.38 11.30 -30.73
N GLY A 50 -13.91 12.39 -30.11
CA GLY A 50 -14.76 13.43 -29.51
C GLY A 50 -15.37 13.08 -28.15
N HIS A 51 -15.02 11.92 -27.57
CA HIS A 51 -15.59 11.37 -26.33
C HIS A 51 -14.51 11.14 -25.25
N THR A 52 -13.71 12.17 -24.97
CA THR A 52 -12.60 12.13 -23.99
C THR A 52 -13.04 11.61 -22.61
N ALA A 53 -14.17 12.10 -22.09
CA ALA A 53 -14.65 11.71 -20.76
C ALA A 53 -15.12 10.26 -20.70
N ALA A 54 -15.78 9.78 -21.75
CA ALA A 54 -16.23 8.39 -21.83
C ALA A 54 -15.05 7.42 -21.99
N GLY A 55 -14.08 7.77 -22.85
CA GLY A 55 -12.85 6.99 -23.02
C GLY A 55 -12.03 6.93 -21.73
N ALA A 56 -11.92 8.04 -21.01
CA ALA A 56 -11.27 8.09 -19.70
C ALA A 56 -12.00 7.19 -18.68
N ALA A 57 -13.32 7.29 -18.56
CA ALA A 57 -14.09 6.51 -17.59
C ALA A 57 -14.06 5.00 -17.85
N ILE A 58 -14.07 4.59 -19.12
CA ILE A 58 -13.94 3.18 -19.50
C ILE A 58 -12.51 2.71 -19.22
N GLY A 59 -11.51 3.49 -19.60
CA GLY A 59 -10.11 3.19 -19.36
C GLY A 59 -9.76 3.11 -17.87
N THR A 60 -10.29 3.99 -17.03
CA THR A 60 -10.12 3.92 -15.58
C THR A 60 -10.78 2.68 -15.01
N GLY A 61 -12.01 2.36 -15.42
CA GLY A 61 -12.73 1.19 -14.93
C GLY A 61 -12.05 -0.13 -15.30
N VAL A 62 -11.67 -0.29 -16.56
CA VAL A 62 -10.97 -1.51 -17.04
C VAL A 62 -9.59 -1.61 -16.39
N GLY A 63 -8.81 -0.53 -16.42
CA GLY A 63 -7.47 -0.51 -15.84
C GLY A 63 -7.48 -0.74 -14.32
N ALA A 64 -8.46 -0.19 -13.61
CA ALA A 64 -8.65 -0.41 -12.17
C ALA A 64 -8.92 -1.89 -11.86
N LEU A 65 -9.85 -2.52 -12.59
CA LEU A 65 -10.21 -3.92 -12.37
C LEU A 65 -9.06 -4.88 -12.69
N THR A 66 -8.38 -4.65 -13.82
CA THR A 66 -7.21 -5.45 -14.20
C THR A 66 -6.08 -5.26 -13.20
N GLY A 67 -5.81 -4.03 -12.79
CA GLY A 67 -4.81 -3.70 -11.79
C GLY A 67 -5.11 -4.30 -10.41
N ALA A 68 -6.39 -4.30 -10.00
CA ALA A 68 -6.84 -4.94 -8.77
C ALA A 68 -6.58 -6.45 -8.80
N ALA A 69 -7.00 -7.13 -9.88
CA ALA A 69 -6.86 -8.57 -9.99
C ALA A 69 -5.38 -9.01 -9.97
N VAL A 70 -4.52 -8.34 -10.73
CA VAL A 70 -3.08 -8.63 -10.73
C VAL A 70 -2.46 -8.31 -9.37
N GLY A 71 -2.83 -7.18 -8.77
CA GLY A 71 -2.31 -6.76 -7.47
C GLY A 71 -2.69 -7.72 -6.34
N THR A 72 -3.88 -8.35 -6.38
CA THR A 72 -4.26 -9.37 -5.37
C THR A 72 -3.43 -10.64 -5.45
N ALA A 73 -2.97 -11.04 -6.65
CA ALA A 73 -2.05 -12.17 -6.78
C ALA A 73 -0.66 -11.84 -6.24
N LEU A 74 -0.19 -10.61 -6.45
CA LEU A 74 1.07 -10.11 -5.90
C LEU A 74 1.04 -10.02 -4.38
N ASP A 75 -0.11 -9.69 -3.79
CA ASP A 75 -0.29 -9.67 -2.33
C ASP A 75 -0.07 -11.07 -1.70
N ASP A 76 -0.54 -12.16 -2.33
CA ASP A 76 -0.32 -13.53 -1.83
C ASP A 76 1.14 -13.98 -2.00
N ILE A 77 1.76 -13.64 -3.13
CA ILE A 77 3.17 -13.93 -3.38
C ILE A 77 4.06 -13.24 -2.35
N GLU A 78 3.84 -11.95 -2.08
CA GLU A 78 4.60 -11.21 -1.09
C GLU A 78 4.42 -11.81 0.31
N ALA A 79 3.18 -12.17 0.69
CA ALA A 79 2.92 -12.76 2.00
C ALA A 79 3.69 -14.07 2.20
N ARG A 80 3.73 -14.93 1.17
CA ARG A 80 4.51 -16.17 1.17
C ARG A 80 6.01 -15.91 1.18
N ASN A 81 6.47 -15.02 0.31
CA ASN A 81 7.89 -14.69 0.18
C ASN A 81 8.43 -14.08 1.47
N ARG A 82 7.66 -13.19 2.13
CA ARG A 82 8.03 -12.63 3.42
C ARG A 82 8.14 -13.69 4.53
N ALA A 83 7.27 -14.70 4.53
CA ALA A 83 7.34 -15.80 5.47
C ALA A 83 8.57 -16.68 5.24
N GLU A 84 8.90 -16.96 3.97
CA GLU A 84 10.06 -17.76 3.59
C GLU A 84 11.38 -17.03 3.87
N ILE A 85 11.47 -15.75 3.50
CA ILE A 85 12.64 -14.91 3.76
C ILE A 85 12.85 -14.74 5.27
N ALA A 86 11.79 -14.54 6.07
CA ALA A 86 11.90 -14.44 7.52
C ALA A 86 12.39 -15.76 8.15
N ALA A 87 12.02 -16.91 7.58
CA ALA A 87 12.50 -18.22 8.01
C ALA A 87 13.98 -18.45 7.63
N GLN A 88 14.43 -17.96 6.47
CA GLN A 88 15.81 -18.11 6.02
C GLN A 88 16.78 -17.15 6.72
N LEU A 89 16.36 -15.92 7.03
CA LEU A 89 17.24 -14.88 7.58
C LEU A 89 17.06 -14.63 9.08
N GLY A 90 16.06 -15.24 9.73
CA GLY A 90 15.77 -15.04 11.15
C GLY A 90 15.41 -13.60 11.52
N ARG A 91 15.20 -12.73 10.52
CA ARG A 91 14.85 -11.31 10.66
C ARG A 91 13.89 -10.91 9.53
N PRO A 92 12.81 -10.17 9.83
CA PRO A 92 11.94 -9.63 8.81
C PRO A 92 12.75 -8.68 7.93
N VAL A 93 12.79 -8.94 6.63
CA VAL A 93 13.38 -8.01 5.66
C VAL A 93 12.44 -6.82 5.58
N ALA A 94 12.81 -5.74 6.28
CA ALA A 94 12.15 -4.45 6.15
C ALA A 94 12.25 -4.05 4.69
N GLN A 95 11.09 -3.88 4.04
CA GLN A 95 11.05 -3.41 2.66
C GLN A 95 11.77 -2.08 2.56
N GLY A 96 12.84 -2.06 1.76
CA GLY A 96 13.27 -0.87 1.05
C GLY A 96 14.16 0.10 1.82
N ALA A 97 15.12 -0.39 2.61
CA ALA A 97 16.23 0.44 3.03
C ALA A 97 17.44 0.21 2.11
N ALA A 98 17.93 1.27 1.46
CA ALA A 98 19.05 1.20 0.54
C ALA A 98 20.27 0.60 1.23
N THR A 99 21.00 -0.24 0.48
CA THR A 99 22.28 -0.81 0.92
C THR A 99 23.42 -0.14 0.18
N THR A 100 24.62 -0.17 0.77
CA THR A 100 25.84 0.29 0.10
C THR A 100 26.12 -0.49 -1.18
N THR A 101 25.77 -1.79 -1.21
CA THR A 101 25.85 -2.65 -2.40
C THR A 101 24.96 -2.16 -3.53
N GLU A 102 23.72 -1.78 -3.23
CA GLU A 102 22.77 -1.35 -4.26
C GLU A 102 23.17 -0.01 -4.87
N VAL A 103 23.70 0.92 -4.06
CA VAL A 103 24.29 2.17 -4.55
C VAL A 103 25.51 1.91 -5.45
N LEU A 104 26.35 0.94 -5.08
CA LEU A 104 27.50 0.53 -5.88
C LEU A 104 27.06 -0.10 -7.21
N ASP A 105 26.03 -0.94 -7.20
CA ASP A 105 25.48 -1.56 -8.42
C ASP A 105 24.85 -0.52 -9.34
N MET A 106 24.12 0.48 -8.81
CA MET A 106 23.62 1.61 -9.58
C MET A 106 24.76 2.43 -10.20
N THR A 107 25.83 2.67 -9.44
CA THR A 107 27.01 3.39 -9.93
C THR A 107 27.71 2.62 -11.05
N ARG A 108 27.91 1.30 -10.88
CA ARG A 108 28.51 0.41 -11.88
C ARG A 108 27.66 0.28 -13.14
N ALA A 109 26.33 0.34 -13.00
CA ALA A 109 25.40 0.38 -14.12
C ALA A 109 25.38 1.74 -14.85
N GLY A 110 26.14 2.73 -14.37
CA GLY A 110 26.23 4.06 -14.98
C GLY A 110 24.98 4.92 -14.75
N VAL A 111 24.20 4.62 -13.70
CA VAL A 111 23.03 5.42 -13.34
C VAL A 111 23.46 6.82 -12.93
N ASP A 112 22.73 7.84 -13.38
CA ASP A 112 23.02 9.23 -13.05
C ASP A 112 23.04 9.46 -11.51
N PRO A 113 24.06 10.14 -10.96
CA PRO A 113 24.19 10.37 -9.52
C PRO A 113 22.95 10.97 -8.86
N ARG A 114 22.17 11.81 -9.57
CA ARG A 114 20.95 12.42 -9.02
C ARG A 114 19.86 11.40 -8.77
N LEU A 115 19.76 10.37 -9.60
CA LEU A 115 18.80 9.28 -9.42
C LEU A 115 19.21 8.39 -8.24
N ILE A 116 20.51 8.15 -8.07
CA ILE A 116 21.04 7.44 -6.91
C ILE A 116 20.75 8.22 -5.62
N ILE A 117 20.95 9.54 -5.63
CA ILE A 117 20.57 10.43 -4.51
C ILE A 117 19.06 10.38 -4.25
N ASN A 118 18.22 10.40 -5.28
CA ASN A 118 16.76 10.32 -5.11
C ASN A 118 16.35 8.98 -4.48
N TYR A 119 16.93 7.88 -4.97
CA TYR A 119 16.73 6.54 -4.44
C TYR A 119 17.11 6.46 -2.95
N VAL A 120 18.31 6.91 -2.58
CA VAL A 120 18.78 6.91 -1.19
C VAL A 120 17.89 7.76 -0.28
N ASN A 121 17.40 8.92 -0.74
CA ASN A 121 16.51 9.76 0.05
C ASN A 121 15.12 9.14 0.26
N ASN A 122 14.60 8.43 -0.75
CA ASN A 122 13.28 7.81 -0.67
C ASN A 122 13.29 6.50 0.13
N SER A 123 14.33 5.69 -0.07
CA SER A 123 14.50 4.39 0.58
C SER A 123 15.10 4.51 1.99
N GLY A 124 15.89 5.55 2.26
CA GLY A 124 16.73 5.61 3.47
C GLY A 124 17.87 4.58 3.41
N MET A 125 18.73 4.55 4.44
CA MET A 125 19.83 3.57 4.53
C MET A 125 19.54 2.50 5.57
N SER A 126 19.78 1.24 5.22
CA SER A 126 19.57 0.08 6.11
C SER A 126 20.57 0.02 7.28
N GLN A 127 21.76 0.57 7.07
CA GLN A 127 22.86 0.59 8.02
C GLN A 127 23.52 1.97 8.01
N PRO A 128 23.99 2.47 9.17
CA PRO A 128 24.77 3.70 9.21
C PRO A 128 26.09 3.49 8.46
N ILE A 129 26.38 4.39 7.54
CA ILE A 129 27.62 4.36 6.73
C ILE A 129 28.84 4.66 7.62
N THR A 130 29.88 3.82 7.54
CA THR A 130 31.13 4.00 8.30
C THR A 130 32.16 4.81 7.51
N ALA A 131 33.24 5.26 8.18
CA ALA A 131 34.34 5.96 7.50
C ALA A 131 35.04 5.08 6.45
N GLN A 132 35.17 3.77 6.71
CA GLN A 132 35.72 2.80 5.76
C GLN A 132 34.83 2.66 4.53
N ASP A 133 33.51 2.65 4.70
CA ASP A 133 32.57 2.56 3.58
C ASP A 133 32.64 3.80 2.69
N VAL A 134 32.81 4.98 3.29
CA VAL A 134 32.99 6.24 2.53
C VAL A 134 34.22 6.18 1.64
N ILE A 135 35.35 5.68 2.16
CA ILE A 135 36.59 5.52 1.39
C ILE A 135 36.37 4.50 0.27
N TYR A 136 35.80 3.34 0.60
CA TYR A 136 35.54 2.28 -0.38
C TYR A 136 34.62 2.76 -1.51
N LEU A 137 33.50 3.43 -1.19
CA LEU A 137 32.56 3.94 -2.19
C LEU A 137 33.21 5.01 -3.08
N HIS A 138 34.03 5.88 -2.49
CA HIS A 138 34.77 6.88 -3.25
C HIS A 138 35.76 6.25 -4.23
N GLU A 139 36.54 5.26 -3.77
CA GLU A 139 37.47 4.50 -4.62
C GLU A 139 36.77 3.71 -5.73
N GLN A 140 35.54 3.24 -5.47
CA GLN A 140 34.71 2.55 -6.46
C GLN A 140 34.01 3.50 -7.46
N GLY A 141 34.29 4.81 -7.39
CA GLY A 141 33.76 5.80 -8.34
C GLY A 141 32.35 6.30 -8.02
N VAL A 142 31.84 6.03 -6.82
CA VAL A 142 30.57 6.61 -6.37
C VAL A 142 30.74 8.11 -6.15
N HIS A 143 29.83 8.89 -6.72
CA HIS A 143 29.90 10.35 -6.65
C HIS A 143 29.83 10.86 -5.20
N THR A 144 30.60 11.89 -4.86
CA THR A 144 30.67 12.43 -3.49
C THR A 144 29.30 12.89 -2.97
N ASP A 145 28.47 13.47 -3.83
CA ASP A 145 27.11 13.91 -3.47
C ASP A 145 26.20 12.73 -3.10
N VAL A 146 26.40 11.56 -3.71
CA VAL A 146 25.68 10.32 -3.38
C VAL A 146 26.11 9.83 -2.00
N ILE A 147 27.42 9.78 -1.76
CA ILE A 147 27.97 9.37 -0.46
C ILE A 147 27.47 10.31 0.66
N GLN A 148 27.42 11.61 0.38
CA GLN A 148 26.86 12.59 1.32
C GLN A 148 25.36 12.36 1.57
N ALA A 149 24.58 12.05 0.52
CA ALA A 149 23.18 11.70 0.66
C ALA A 149 22.97 10.40 1.46
N MET A 150 23.91 9.45 1.40
CA MET A 150 23.89 8.24 2.23
C MET A 150 24.24 8.51 3.70
N GLN A 151 25.07 9.50 4.00
CA GLN A 151 25.40 9.91 5.36
C GLN A 151 24.24 10.62 6.06
N ASN A 152 23.44 11.38 5.31
CA ASN A 152 22.27 12.08 5.83
C ASN A 152 21.08 11.90 4.88
N PRO A 153 20.51 10.67 4.80
CA PRO A 153 19.36 10.43 3.96
C PRO A 153 18.20 11.25 4.51
N ARG A 154 17.55 12.03 3.65
CA ARG A 154 16.35 12.78 4.02
C ARG A 154 15.19 11.80 4.13
N VAL A 155 15.16 11.02 5.21
CA VAL A 155 14.02 10.15 5.49
C VAL A 155 12.81 11.06 5.69
N PRO A 156 11.72 10.92 4.91
CA PRO A 156 10.45 11.52 5.28
C PRO A 156 10.14 11.00 6.68
N GLN A 157 10.12 11.88 7.68
CA GLN A 157 9.88 11.49 9.07
C GLN A 157 8.57 10.72 9.12
N ALA A 158 8.66 9.41 9.35
CA ALA A 158 7.49 8.63 9.74
C ALA A 158 6.93 9.30 11.01
N PRO A 159 5.62 9.58 11.08
CA PRO A 159 5.00 10.04 12.32
C PRO A 159 5.42 9.10 13.46
N PRO A 160 5.65 9.61 14.68
CA PRO A 160 6.15 8.79 15.78
C PRO A 160 5.29 7.54 15.88
N GLU A 161 5.93 6.39 15.67
CA GLU A 161 5.30 5.10 15.82
C GLU A 161 4.86 4.99 17.27
N VAL A 162 3.59 5.27 17.51
CA VAL A 162 2.96 5.02 18.79
C VAL A 162 3.14 3.53 19.02
N VAL A 163 4.05 3.17 19.93
CA VAL A 163 4.25 1.81 20.42
C VAL A 163 2.87 1.28 20.77
N ARG A 164 2.27 0.51 19.85
CA ARG A 164 1.11 -0.30 20.19
C ARG A 164 1.70 -1.38 21.07
N VAL A 165 1.61 -1.16 22.38
CA VAL A 165 1.64 -2.22 23.37
C VAL A 165 0.72 -3.30 22.81
N VAL A 166 1.29 -4.37 22.28
CA VAL A 166 0.52 -5.55 21.89
C VAL A 166 -0.13 -6.01 23.20
N PRO A 167 -1.46 -5.89 23.37
CA PRO A 167 -2.07 -6.42 24.58
C PRO A 167 -1.77 -7.92 24.61
N PRO A 168 -1.33 -8.47 25.75
CA PRO A 168 -1.10 -9.91 25.86
C PRO A 168 -2.38 -10.62 25.43
N ARG A 169 -2.27 -11.62 24.54
CA ARG A 169 -3.40 -12.46 24.14
C ARG A 169 -4.03 -12.99 25.41
N GLN A 170 -5.22 -12.49 25.77
CA GLN A 170 -6.03 -13.14 26.78
C GLN A 170 -6.41 -14.50 26.19
N THR A 171 -5.84 -15.56 26.74
CA THR A 171 -6.32 -16.92 26.49
C THR A 171 -7.75 -16.95 27.03
N VAL A 172 -8.72 -16.97 26.13
CA VAL A 172 -10.11 -17.23 26.49
C VAL A 172 -10.12 -18.64 27.08
N ILE A 173 -10.28 -18.75 28.39
CA ILE A 173 -10.67 -20.01 29.03
C ILE A 173 -12.07 -20.27 28.49
N ILE A 174 -12.21 -21.30 27.65
CA ILE A 174 -13.51 -21.77 27.23
C ILE A 174 -14.12 -22.43 28.46
N GLU A 175 -14.97 -21.69 29.17
CA GLU A 175 -15.86 -22.26 30.19
C GLU A 175 -16.99 -22.97 29.42
N GLU A 176 -16.92 -24.30 29.34
CA GLU A 176 -18.00 -25.12 28.79
C GLU A 176 -19.21 -25.04 29.73
N ASP A 177 -20.22 -24.25 29.37
CA ASP A 177 -21.43 -24.09 30.19
C ASP A 177 -22.33 -25.33 30.06
N PRO A 178 -22.61 -26.09 31.15
CA PRO A 178 -23.38 -27.32 31.09
C PRO A 178 -24.90 -27.08 31.16
N TRP A 179 -25.60 -27.52 30.11
CA TRP A 179 -27.02 -27.90 30.06
C TRP A 179 -28.10 -26.86 30.47
N TRP A 180 -28.86 -26.37 29.49
CA TRP A 180 -30.25 -25.94 29.71
C TRP A 180 -31.24 -26.77 28.88
N PRO A 181 -32.35 -27.27 29.47
CA PRO A 181 -33.37 -28.00 28.74
C PRO A 181 -34.33 -27.03 28.03
N HIS A 182 -34.48 -27.19 26.71
CA HIS A 182 -35.42 -26.41 25.90
C HIS A 182 -36.87 -26.85 26.16
N TYR A 183 -37.73 -25.92 26.60
CA TYR A 183 -39.18 -26.12 26.66
C TYR A 183 -39.81 -25.61 25.37
N TYR A 184 -40.47 -26.49 24.60
CA TYR A 184 -41.21 -26.11 23.40
C TYR A 184 -42.66 -25.74 23.75
N PRO A 185 -43.14 -24.52 23.42
CA PRO A 185 -44.56 -24.20 23.52
C PRO A 185 -45.33 -24.79 22.34
N HIS A 186 -46.39 -25.55 22.64
CA HIS A 186 -47.36 -26.03 21.66
C HIS A 186 -48.40 -24.94 21.39
N TYR A 187 -48.54 -24.52 20.13
CA TYR A 187 -49.59 -23.60 19.70
C TYR A 187 -50.76 -24.40 19.13
N HIS A 188 -51.95 -24.26 19.73
CA HIS A 188 -53.20 -24.74 19.15
C HIS A 188 -53.75 -23.69 18.19
N PHE A 189 -53.82 -24.03 16.90
CA PHE A 189 -54.53 -23.22 15.90
C PHE A 189 -56.03 -23.59 15.91
N SER A 190 -56.87 -22.63 16.30
CA SER A 190 -58.32 -22.70 16.14
C SER A 190 -58.71 -22.17 14.75
N TYR A 191 -59.36 -23.01 13.94
CA TYR A 191 -59.92 -22.60 12.64
C TYR A 191 -61.34 -22.05 12.84
N GLY A 192 -61.48 -20.73 12.65
CA GLY A 192 -62.77 -20.02 12.62
C GLY A 192 -63.13 -19.63 11.19
N TYR A 193 -64.31 -20.11 10.75
CA TYR A 193 -64.94 -19.94 9.44
C TYR A 193 -65.23 -18.48 9.05
N GLY A 194 -65.23 -18.18 7.73
CA GLY A 194 -65.83 -16.94 7.21
C GLY A 194 -65.69 -16.77 5.70
N CYS A 195 -66.79 -16.98 4.98
CA CYS A 195 -66.94 -16.91 3.52
C CYS A 195 -66.90 -15.49 2.94
N HIS A 196 -66.46 -15.34 1.69
CA HIS A 196 -67.06 -14.48 0.65
C HIS A 196 -66.57 -14.90 -0.74
#